data_AF-A0A1F9MKN3-F1
#
_entry.id   AF-A0A1F9MKN3-F1
#
_cell.length_a   1.000
_cell.length_b   1.000
_cell.length_c   1.000
_cell.angle_alpha   90.00
_cell.angle_beta   90.00
_cell.angle_gamma   90.00
#
_symmetry.space_group_name_H-M   'P 1'
#
loop_
_entity.id
_entity.type
_entity.pdbx_description
1 polymer ?
#
loop_
_entity_poly.entity_id
_entity_poly.type
_entity_poly.pdbx_seq_one_letter_code
_entity_poly.pdbx_strand_id
1 'polypeptide(L)'
;MTTITFDTLKFVERLKAAGVPAEQAKAEAEALVDAFSEAMDSQLATRSDINRLERELLVLKWMVGLVMGGIVALILKAFFPS
;
A
#
# COMPACT_ATOMS: atom_id res chain seq x y z
N MET A 1 7.66 0.96 -5.04
CA MET A 1 6.37 0.91 -5.77
C MET A 1 6.61 0.07 -7.00
N THR A 2 5.73 -0.88 -7.31
CA THR A 2 5.81 -1.57 -8.61
C THR A 2 5.27 -0.59 -9.62
N THR A 3 6.14 0.13 -10.31
CA THR A 3 5.74 1.07 -11.35
C THR A 3 5.17 0.26 -12.50
N ILE A 4 3.86 0.37 -12.74
CA ILE A 4 3.26 -0.12 -13.97
C ILE A 4 3.59 0.92 -15.03
N THR A 5 4.54 0.61 -15.90
CA THR A 5 4.90 1.48 -17.03
C THR A 5 3.83 1.38 -18.11
N PHE A 6 3.05 2.45 -18.26
CA PHE A 6 2.14 2.59 -19.40
C PHE A 6 2.90 3.23 -20.57
N ASP A 7 3.03 2.49 -21.67
CA ASP A 7 3.67 2.98 -22.90
C ASP A 7 2.62 3.66 -23.78
N THR A 8 2.46 4.97 -23.57
CA THR A 8 1.52 5.83 -24.29
C THR A 8 1.74 5.77 -25.80
N LEU A 9 3.00 5.68 -26.27
CA LEU A 9 3.32 5.65 -27.69
C LEU A 9 2.82 4.35 -28.33
N LYS A 10 3.15 3.21 -27.72
CA LYS A 10 2.69 1.90 -28.18
C LYS A 10 1.17 1.77 -28.16
N PHE A 11 0.50 2.41 -27.21
CA PHE A 11 -0.96 2.46 -27.14
C PHE A 11 -1.55 3.28 -28.30
N VAL A 12 -1.04 4.48 -28.55
CA VAL A 12 -1.45 5.33 -29.69
C VAL A 12 -1.22 4.62 -31.03
N GLU A 13 -0.07 3.95 -31.20
CA GLU A 13 0.24 3.19 -32.42
C GLU A 13 -0.74 2.06 -32.67
N ARG A 14 -1.15 1.34 -31.61
CA ARG A 14 -2.19 0.29 -31.72
C ARG A 14 -3.54 0.85 -32.12
N LEU A 15 -3.95 1.99 -31.54
CA LEU A 15 -5.21 2.64 -31.90
C LEU A 15 -5.19 3.12 -33.36
N LYS A 16 -4.07 3.72 -33.81
CA LYS A 16 -3.88 4.09 -35.21
C LYS A 16 -3.94 2.88 -36.15
N ALA A 17 -3.29 1.77 -35.79
CA ALA A 17 -3.35 0.53 -36.56
C ALA A 17 -4.76 -0.08 -36.62
N ALA A 18 -5.60 0.19 -35.61
CA ALA A 18 -7.01 -0.19 -35.58
C ALA A 18 -7.93 0.79 -36.34
N GLY A 19 -7.38 1.84 -36.96
CA GLY A 19 -8.14 2.82 -37.74
C GLY A 19 -8.63 4.03 -36.95
N VAL A 20 -8.20 4.20 -35.69
CA VAL A 20 -8.53 5.39 -34.89
C VAL A 20 -7.72 6.60 -35.41
N PRO A 21 -8.36 7.76 -35.65
CA PRO A 21 -7.68 8.99 -36.03
C PRO A 21 -6.60 9.38 -35.02
N ALA A 22 -5.48 9.94 -35.50
CA ALA A 22 -4.32 10.25 -34.66
C ALA A 22 -4.63 11.17 -33.46
N GLU A 23 -5.50 12.15 -33.66
CA GLU A 23 -5.96 13.08 -32.61
C GLU A 23 -6.75 12.35 -31.52
N GLN A 24 -7.67 11.45 -31.89
CA GLN A 24 -8.43 10.64 -30.94
C GLN A 24 -7.55 9.64 -30.20
N ALA A 25 -6.66 8.96 -30.92
CA ALA A 25 -5.75 8.00 -30.30
C ALA A 25 -4.87 8.67 -29.23
N LYS A 26 -4.40 9.89 -29.48
CA LYS A 26 -3.64 10.68 -28.51
C LYS A 26 -4.50 11.11 -27.32
N ALA A 27 -5.70 11.63 -27.57
CA ALA A 27 -6.61 12.05 -26.51
C ALA A 27 -7.02 10.89 -25.59
N GLU A 28 -7.30 9.70 -26.15
CA GLU A 28 -7.59 8.49 -25.37
C GLU A 28 -6.40 8.05 -24.53
N ALA A 29 -5.18 8.14 -25.08
CA ALA A 29 -3.96 7.78 -24.37
C ALA A 29 -3.68 8.71 -23.18
N GLU A 30 -3.87 10.02 -23.38
CA GLU A 30 -3.73 11.03 -22.32
C GLU A 30 -4.80 10.84 -21.24
N ALA A 31 -6.08 10.70 -21.62
CA ALA A 31 -7.16 10.47 -20.67
C ALA A 31 -6.96 9.19 -19.83
N LEU A 32 -6.42 8.13 -20.45
CA LEU A 32 -6.14 6.88 -19.74
C LEU A 32 -4.98 7.02 -18.75
N VAL A 33 -3.93 7.79 -19.10
CA VAL A 33 -2.81 8.08 -18.19
C VAL A 33 -3.27 8.89 -16.98
N ASP A 34 -4.12 9.90 -17.20
CA ASP A 34 -4.66 10.73 -16.13
C ASP A 34 -5.56 9.91 -15.20
N ALA A 35 -6.47 9.12 -15.77
CA ALA A 35 -7.34 8.23 -14.98
C ALA A 35 -6.56 7.17 -14.20
N PHE A 36 -5.49 6.59 -14.78
CA PHE A 36 -4.64 5.64 -14.07
C PHE A 36 -3.86 6.30 -12.94
N SER A 37 -3.35 7.51 -13.16
CA SER A 37 -2.61 8.26 -12.14
C SER A 37 -3.51 8.58 -10.94
N GLU A 38 -4.74 9.05 -11.19
CA GLU A 38 -5.72 9.33 -10.14
C GLU A 38 -6.21 8.06 -9.42
N ALA A 39 -6.41 6.96 -10.15
CA ALA A 39 -6.80 5.68 -9.56
C ALA A 39 -5.69 5.08 -8.68
N MET A 40 -4.43 5.24 -9.08
CA MET A 40 -3.28 4.78 -8.29
C MET A 40 -3.10 5.59 -7.00
N ASP A 41 -3.37 6.89 -7.04
CA ASP A 41 -3.33 7.75 -5.86
C ASP A 41 -4.50 7.50 -4.89
N SER A 42 -5.65 7.03 -5.38
CA SER A 42 -6.87 6.88 -4.58
C SER A 42 -7.16 5.47 -4.03
N GLN A 43 -6.72 4.39 -4.70
CA GLN A 43 -7.13 3.01 -4.34
C GLN A 43 -6.09 2.18 -3.60
N LEU A 44 -4.85 2.66 -3.45
CA LEU A 44 -3.86 1.92 -2.68
C LEU A 44 -4.00 2.34 -1.22
N ALA A 45 -4.51 1.45 -0.35
CA ALA A 45 -4.18 1.53 1.07
C ALA A 45 -2.66 1.68 1.14
N THR A 46 -2.19 2.89 1.45
CA THR A 46 -0.84 3.28 1.11
C THR A 46 0.08 2.30 1.80
N ARG A 47 1.19 1.88 1.18
CA ARG A 47 2.23 1.12 1.94
C ARG A 47 2.60 1.84 3.25
N SER A 48 2.44 3.16 3.26
CA SER A 48 2.50 4.01 4.46
C SER A 48 1.50 3.61 5.56
N ASP A 49 0.22 3.36 5.24
CA ASP A 49 -0.80 2.95 6.20
C ASP A 49 -0.50 1.57 6.80
N ILE A 50 -0.05 0.62 5.97
CA ILE A 50 0.37 -0.71 6.45
C ILE A 50 1.59 -0.57 7.37
N ASN A 51 2.60 0.20 6.97
CA ASN A 51 3.79 0.44 7.80
C ASN A 51 3.44 1.16 9.12
N ARG A 52 2.43 2.03 9.12
CA ARG A 52 1.92 2.69 10.34
C ARG A 52 1.28 1.67 11.27
N LEU A 53 0.40 0.81 10.74
CA LEU A 53 -0.23 -0.26 11.51
C LEU A 53 0.79 -1.25 12.07
N GLU A 54 1.82 -1.63 11.32
CA GLU A 54 2.90 -2.50 11.81
C GLU A 54 3.64 -1.89 13.02
N ARG A 55 3.90 -0.58 12.99
CA ARG A 55 4.54 0.12 14.12
C ARG A 55 3.65 0.14 15.35
N GLU A 56 2.36 0.44 15.18
CA GLU A 56 1.38 0.43 16.27
C GLU A 56 1.23 -0.99 16.87
N LEU A 57 1.19 -2.02 16.03
CA LEU A 57 1.16 -3.42 16.48
C LEU A 57 2.45 -3.83 17.21
N LEU A 58 3.62 -3.34 16.78
CA LEU A 58 4.88 -3.63 17.46
C LEU A 58 4.91 -3.03 18.87
N VAL A 59 4.44 -1.79 19.03
CA VAL A 59 4.30 -1.16 20.35
C VAL A 59 3.32 -1.96 21.21
N LEU A 60 2.15 -2.32 20.68
CA LEU A 60 1.16 -3.11 21.39
C LEU A 60 1.72 -4.46 21.85
N LYS A 61 2.50 -5.15 20.99
CA LYS A 61 3.15 -6.42 21.33
C LYS A 61 4.08 -6.29 22.52
N TRP A 62 4.89 -5.22 22.57
CA TRP A 62 5.81 -4.98 23.68
C TRP A 62 5.08 -4.61 24.98
N MET A 63 4.01 -3.80 24.89
CA MET A 63 3.19 -3.49 26.06
C MET A 63 2.53 -4.74 26.65
N VAL A 64 1.97 -5.60 25.81
CA VAL A 64 1.39 -6.89 26.24
C VAL A 64 2.46 -7.77 26.88
N GLY A 65 3.65 -7.86 26.28
CA GLY A 65 4.77 -8.60 26.85
C GLY A 65 5.21 -8.08 28.22
N LEU A 66 5.29 -6.76 28.40
CA LEU A 66 5.63 -6.12 29.66
C LEU A 66 4.58 -6.42 30.75
N VAL A 67 3.29 -6.27 30.42
CA VAL A 67 2.19 -6.54 31.34
C VAL A 67 2.16 -8.01 31.75
N MET A 68 2.27 -8.92 30.77
CA MET A 68 2.33 -10.36 31.04
C MET A 68 3.54 -10.72 31.90
N GLY A 69 4.72 -10.16 31.60
CA GLY A 69 5.92 -10.34 32.42
C GLY A 69 5.73 -9.85 33.86
N GLY A 70 5.12 -8.68 34.04
CA GLY A 70 4.78 -8.14 35.35
C GLY A 70 3.82 -9.03 36.14
N ILE A 71 2.76 -9.53 35.49
CA ILE A 71 1.81 -10.46 36.11
C ILE A 71 2.52 -11.75 36.54
N VAL A 72 3.36 -12.34 35.66
CA VAL A 72 4.13 -13.54 35.98
C VAL A 72 5.07 -13.30 37.16
N ALA A 73 5.76 -12.16 37.19
CA ALA A 73 6.65 -11.81 38.31
C ALA A 73 5.89 -11.68 39.65
N LEU A 74 4.69 -11.08 39.63
CA LEU A 74 3.84 -10.97 40.81
C LEU A 74 3.37 -12.36 41.29
N ILE A 75 2.98 -13.24 40.36
CA ILE A 75 2.62 -14.63 40.69
C ILE A 75 3.81 -15.34 41.33
N LEU A 76 5.00 -15.29 40.71
CA LEU A 76 6.19 -15.92 41.27
C LEU A 76 6.51 -15.41 42.67
N LYS A 77 6.43 -14.10 42.91
CA LYS A 77 6.67 -13.51 44.24
C LYS A 77 5.61 -13.93 45.27
N ALA A 78 4.34 -14.08 44.87
CA ALA A 78 3.26 -14.45 45.77
C ALA A 78 3.31 -15.94 46.17
N PHE A 79 3.67 -16.82 45.24
CA PHE A 79 3.65 -18.28 45.45
C PHE A 79 5.02 -18.89 45.80
N PHE A 80 6.12 -18.22 45.48
CA PHE A 80 7.48 -18.63 45.84
C PHE A 80 8.26 -17.50 46.55
N PRO A 81 7.80 -17.05 47.73
CA PRO A 81 8.53 -16.11 48.55
C PRO A 81 9.66 -16.86 49.28
N SER A 82 10.77 -17.09 48.59
CA SER A 82 12.02 -17.49 49.27
C SER A 82 12.44 -16.43 50.29
#